data_AF-A0A0A8KZ56-F1
#
_entry.id   AF-A0A0A8KZ56-F1
#
_cell.length_a   1.000
_cell.length_b   1.000
_cell.length_c   1.000
_cell.angle_alpha   90.00
_cell.angle_beta   90.00
_cell.angle_gamma   90.00
#
_symmetry.space_group_name_H-M   'P 1'
#
loop_
_entity.id
_entity.type
_entity.pdbx_description
1 polymer ?
#
loop_
_entity_poly.entity_id
_entity_poly.type
_entity_poly.pdbx_seq_one_letter_code
_entity_poly.pdbx_strand_id
1 'polypeptide(L)'
;MSEEEDYAEYMMSEEDMSSFEMEVDSDVEPIDEQIENHDLGPGDLISRNDNMERSGKTSEAATEKLCRGWYETSKAFKSDDQFDEAARWFTKCRGNPVWWFKSLKQLIKCDLSKGARLDARLRELFQVISVEKGRIGDDVYIQGSIKRLLNKIVPDLNSQLLFTERSHQAAVEVNNLIDLHSYLDVFYEGVKDWSQDIKDMIQIRKTVYSAWIHILKQEPIPESTMDALCSAIHLETYLILLQLHVKTFVERNEVDLAALSEVVQEVGNFISGSLSVSQIPSITSVYHFAKFLTFWKSTDHYNQMQMLSKCQGELTLCFQDLEAIGGSERDGLMLSQLSLMGIVFCHLLLNDENKLDPFELEQIKVLESTNLVVLLQTLHKCWLDMDLYTLEECLLQLRSSYSPWYDAMIDKVIVLCQSNKLWKRIAPAYSCIALQDLITKLKTKNTITMNRDQLLTLLMKSIAKDTAELYYKLDLVQDYIYFGDEYAVPLRSEELSIVNPLSQKMGSEIIGKDEWLCNVANWEKPKVPKKISAIEFMDHMKANRMAISQMDLDHQQPTISSFLLKLSTLTYAQVAQNPSSLASTT
;
A
#
# COMPACT_ATOMS: atom_id res chain seq x y z
N MET A 1 -16.83 36.22 24.89
CA MET A 1 -15.90 35.60 25.85
C MET A 1 -16.04 34.12 25.63
N SER A 2 -14.93 33.53 25.23
CA SER A 2 -14.76 32.34 24.39
C SER A 2 -14.90 31.04 25.18
N GLU A 3 -15.79 30.16 24.71
CA GLU A 3 -15.85 28.73 25.09
C GLU A 3 -14.90 27.88 24.20
N GLU A 4 -14.06 28.53 23.38
CA GLU A 4 -13.11 27.87 22.46
C GLU A 4 -11.71 27.63 23.06
N GLU A 5 -11.43 28.08 24.29
CA GLU A 5 -10.09 27.92 24.90
C GLU A 5 -9.92 26.62 25.71
N ASP A 6 -11.00 25.95 26.14
CA ASP A 6 -10.91 24.74 26.97
C ASP A 6 -10.72 23.44 26.15
N TYR A 7 -10.92 23.47 24.83
CA TYR A 7 -10.77 22.27 23.98
C TYR A 7 -9.33 22.06 23.51
N ALA A 8 -8.48 23.09 23.57
CA ALA A 8 -7.08 23.01 23.19
C ALA A 8 -6.22 22.34 24.28
N GLU A 9 -6.64 22.40 25.55
CA GLU A 9 -5.91 21.77 26.67
C GLU A 9 -6.07 20.24 26.70
N TYR A 10 -7.08 19.70 26.00
CA TYR A 10 -7.32 18.24 25.90
C TYR A 10 -6.68 17.58 24.66
N MET A 11 -5.99 18.37 23.81
CA MET A 11 -5.32 17.91 22.57
C MET A 11 -3.78 18.03 22.68
N MET A 12 -3.23 17.90 23.88
CA MET A 12 -1.79 17.65 24.04
C MET A 12 -1.56 16.17 23.71
N SER A 13 -0.92 15.92 22.57
CA SER A 13 -0.47 14.58 22.18
C SER A 13 0.38 13.98 23.29
N GLU A 14 0.04 12.76 23.73
CA GLU A 14 0.79 11.98 24.72
C GLU A 14 2.24 11.65 24.29
N GLU A 15 2.67 12.10 23.10
CA GLU A 15 3.98 11.79 22.52
C GLU A 15 5.15 12.53 23.16
N ASP A 16 4.95 13.61 23.92
CA ASP A 16 6.03 14.39 24.56
C ASP A 16 6.15 14.20 26.09
N MET A 17 5.40 13.25 26.67
CA MET A 17 5.48 12.92 28.11
C MET A 17 5.79 11.44 28.33
N SER A 18 6.83 10.91 27.66
CA SER A 18 7.47 9.67 28.11
C SER A 18 8.33 9.95 29.36
N SER A 19 7.71 10.36 30.47
CA SER A 19 8.41 10.27 31.74
C SER A 19 8.67 8.77 32.00
N PHE A 20 9.93 8.41 32.18
CA PHE A 20 10.33 7.02 32.44
C PHE A 20 9.93 6.67 33.88
N GLU A 21 8.63 6.50 34.15
CA GLU A 21 8.19 6.06 35.48
C GLU A 21 8.78 4.66 35.76
N MET A 22 9.40 4.49 36.93
CA MET A 22 9.80 3.18 37.41
C MET A 22 8.55 2.32 37.62
N GLU A 23 8.26 1.48 36.63
CA GLU A 23 7.13 0.54 36.61
C GLU A 23 7.00 -0.21 37.94
N VAL A 24 5.75 -0.36 38.40
CA VAL A 24 5.41 -1.32 39.45
C VAL A 24 5.73 -2.70 38.88
N ASP A 25 6.70 -3.42 39.47
CA ASP A 25 6.93 -4.83 39.14
C ASP A 25 5.57 -5.56 39.23
N SER A 26 4.95 -5.86 38.09
CA SER A 26 3.75 -6.69 37.98
C SER A 26 4.07 -8.18 38.13
N ASP A 27 5.23 -8.47 38.73
CA ASP A 27 5.70 -9.79 39.07
C ASP A 27 4.73 -10.32 40.15
N VAL A 28 3.84 -11.22 39.76
CA VAL A 28 3.12 -12.08 40.71
C VAL A 28 4.21 -12.84 41.47
N GLU A 29 4.49 -12.38 42.69
CA GLU A 29 5.34 -13.12 43.61
C GLU A 29 4.73 -14.52 43.80
N PRO A 30 5.53 -15.60 43.85
CA PRO A 30 5.02 -16.87 44.34
C PRO A 30 4.48 -16.62 45.75
N ILE A 31 3.16 -16.76 45.92
CA ILE A 31 2.48 -16.56 47.19
C ILE A 31 2.98 -17.66 48.13
N ASP A 32 3.88 -17.31 49.04
CA ASP A 32 4.06 -18.07 50.27
C ASP A 32 2.83 -17.78 51.16
N GLU A 33 1.78 -18.58 50.99
CA GLU A 33 0.70 -18.67 51.95
C GLU A 33 1.29 -19.20 53.27
N GLN A 34 1.67 -18.29 54.17
CA GLN A 34 1.56 -18.38 55.64
C GLN A 34 2.56 -17.43 56.32
N ILE A 35 2.25 -16.13 56.39
CA ILE A 35 2.56 -15.34 57.59
C ILE A 35 1.36 -14.41 57.83
N GLU A 36 0.58 -14.73 58.86
CA GLU A 36 -0.52 -13.90 59.34
C GLU A 36 -0.05 -12.49 59.68
N ASN A 37 -0.78 -11.51 59.13
CA ASN A 37 -0.67 -10.10 59.46
C ASN A 37 -1.02 -9.87 60.93
N HIS A 38 -0.05 -9.46 61.73
CA HIS A 38 -0.31 -8.64 62.92
C HIS A 38 0.13 -7.20 62.64
N ASP A 39 -0.91 -6.40 62.50
CA ASP A 39 -1.01 -4.95 62.40
C ASP A 39 -0.19 -4.21 63.46
N LEU A 40 0.82 -3.42 63.06
CA LEU A 40 1.43 -2.36 63.88
C LEU A 40 1.86 -1.20 62.97
N GLY A 41 1.17 -0.07 63.16
CA GLY A 41 1.39 1.21 62.46
C GLY A 41 2.73 1.90 62.78
N PRO A 42 2.99 3.05 62.14
CA PRO A 42 4.29 3.68 62.10
C PRO A 42 4.54 4.51 63.36
N GLY A 43 5.53 4.12 64.16
CA GLY A 43 5.96 4.87 65.34
C GLY A 43 7.32 4.44 65.86
N ASP A 44 8.23 5.41 65.90
CA ASP A 44 9.46 5.51 66.69
C ASP A 44 10.66 4.56 66.42
N LEU A 45 11.63 5.18 65.73
CA LEU A 45 13.06 5.00 65.97
C LEU A 45 13.41 5.44 67.41
N ILE A 46 14.11 4.58 68.16
CA ILE A 46 15.37 4.84 68.92
C ILE A 46 15.55 3.85 70.10
N SER A 47 16.68 3.12 70.05
CA SER A 47 17.50 2.58 71.14
C SER A 47 17.01 1.39 72.00
N ARG A 48 17.69 0.23 71.84
CA ARG A 48 18.50 -0.34 72.93
C ARG A 48 19.43 -1.48 72.47
N ASN A 49 20.63 -1.44 73.04
CA ASN A 49 21.76 -2.32 72.82
C ASN A 49 21.66 -3.66 73.57
N ASP A 50 22.49 -4.61 73.10
CA ASP A 50 23.05 -5.80 73.77
C ASP A 50 22.16 -7.05 73.95
N ASN A 51 22.35 -8.05 73.10
CA ASN A 51 23.15 -9.22 73.51
C ASN A 51 23.47 -10.20 72.38
N MET A 52 24.66 -10.77 72.52
CA MET A 52 25.40 -11.66 71.64
C MET A 52 24.77 -13.06 71.48
N GLU A 53 25.08 -13.67 70.33
CA GLU A 53 25.07 -15.11 70.04
C GLU A 53 23.72 -15.80 69.81
N ARG A 54 23.35 -15.94 68.51
CA ARG A 54 23.05 -17.23 67.86
C ARG A 54 22.67 -17.07 66.39
N SER A 55 23.21 -17.99 65.59
CA SER A 55 22.71 -18.43 64.28
C SER A 55 22.91 -17.47 63.10
N GLY A 56 23.74 -17.89 62.14
CA GLY A 56 23.98 -17.21 60.85
C GLY A 56 22.74 -16.97 59.97
N LYS A 57 21.54 -17.38 60.41
CA LYS A 57 20.26 -17.05 59.76
C LYS A 57 19.73 -15.66 60.10
N THR A 58 20.20 -15.01 61.18
CA THR A 58 19.77 -13.65 61.56
C THR A 58 20.40 -12.56 60.69
N SER A 59 21.58 -12.84 60.12
CA SER A 59 22.30 -11.91 59.24
C SER A 59 21.66 -11.78 57.85
N GLU A 60 21.17 -12.89 57.28
CA GLU A 60 20.55 -12.88 55.94
C GLU A 60 19.20 -12.14 55.94
N ALA A 61 18.32 -12.41 56.91
CA ALA A 61 17.04 -11.71 57.03
C ALA A 61 17.20 -10.20 57.31
N ALA A 62 18.21 -9.80 58.10
CA ALA A 62 18.53 -8.39 58.33
C ALA A 62 19.05 -7.72 57.03
N THR A 63 19.90 -8.42 56.29
CA THR A 63 20.43 -7.96 55.00
C THR A 63 19.31 -7.83 53.97
N GLU A 64 18.38 -8.78 53.94
CA GLU A 64 17.21 -8.76 53.05
C GLU A 64 16.29 -7.57 53.37
N LYS A 65 15.98 -7.33 54.64
CA LYS A 65 15.16 -6.19 55.07
C LYS A 65 15.80 -4.85 54.70
N LEU A 66 17.13 -4.73 54.85
CA LEU A 66 17.87 -3.54 54.44
C LEU A 66 17.86 -3.35 52.91
N CYS A 67 18.11 -4.42 52.15
CA CYS A 67 18.10 -4.37 50.68
C CYS A 67 16.71 -4.04 50.13
N ARG A 68 15.64 -4.63 50.69
CA ARG A 68 14.25 -4.26 50.37
C ARG A 68 14.01 -2.77 50.63
N GLY A 69 14.42 -2.27 51.80
CA GLY A 69 14.30 -0.84 52.14
C GLY A 69 15.02 0.07 51.15
N TRP A 70 16.24 -0.29 50.74
CA TRP A 70 16.98 0.47 49.73
C TRP A 70 16.35 0.39 48.34
N TYR A 71 15.85 -0.77 47.93
CA TYR A 71 15.15 -0.96 46.66
C TYR A 71 13.88 -0.09 46.58
N GLU A 72 13.02 -0.15 47.60
CA GLU A 72 11.79 0.66 47.64
C GLU A 72 12.10 2.17 47.69
N THR A 73 13.12 2.57 48.46
CA THR A 73 13.58 3.97 48.48
C THR A 73 14.06 4.41 47.09
N SER A 74 14.78 3.53 46.38
CA SER A 74 15.23 3.81 45.01
C SER A 74 14.04 3.97 44.07
N LYS A 75 13.04 3.09 44.16
CA LYS A 75 11.86 3.10 43.30
C LYS A 75 10.97 4.34 43.50
N ALA A 76 11.07 5.00 44.66
CA ALA A 76 10.34 6.23 44.94
C ALA A 76 10.80 7.43 44.09
N PHE A 77 12.00 7.38 43.49
CA PHE A 77 12.52 8.43 42.62
C PHE A 77 11.94 8.32 41.21
N LYS A 78 10.96 9.15 40.84
CA LYS A 78 10.22 8.97 39.57
C LYS A 78 10.74 9.78 38.39
N SER A 79 11.61 10.76 38.61
CA SER A 79 12.04 11.70 37.58
C SER A 79 13.49 11.47 37.13
N ASP A 80 13.78 11.82 35.87
CA ASP A 80 15.07 11.54 35.22
C ASP A 80 16.26 12.20 35.94
N ASP A 81 16.06 13.37 36.54
CA ASP A 81 17.03 14.11 37.35
C ASP A 81 17.38 13.38 38.66
N GLN A 82 16.52 12.48 39.12
CA GLN A 82 16.71 11.68 40.34
C GLN A 82 17.36 10.32 40.07
N PHE A 83 17.56 9.92 38.82
CA PHE A 83 18.09 8.60 38.49
C PHE A 83 19.52 8.36 38.97
N ASP A 84 20.35 9.41 39.11
CA ASP A 84 21.69 9.26 39.70
C ASP A 84 21.61 8.90 41.19
N GLU A 85 20.62 9.47 41.90
CA GLU A 85 20.39 9.17 43.30
C GLU A 85 19.77 7.79 43.48
N ALA A 86 18.77 7.44 42.66
CA ALA A 86 18.21 6.09 42.60
C ALA A 86 19.30 5.04 42.34
N ALA A 87 20.21 5.30 41.40
CA ALA A 87 21.31 4.38 41.10
C ALA A 87 22.25 4.12 42.29
N ARG A 88 22.51 5.15 43.11
CA ARG A 88 23.32 4.99 44.34
C ARG A 88 22.62 4.09 45.36
N TRP A 89 21.30 4.18 45.47
CA TRP A 89 20.53 3.34 46.37
C TRP A 89 20.43 1.90 45.88
N PHE A 90 20.17 1.68 44.58
CA PHE A 90 20.19 0.35 43.96
C PHE A 90 21.54 -0.37 44.17
N THR A 91 22.65 0.35 44.05
CA THR A 91 24.01 -0.22 44.23
C THR A 91 24.23 -0.79 45.65
N LYS A 92 23.50 -0.32 46.66
CA LYS A 92 23.61 -0.85 48.03
C LYS A 92 23.06 -2.27 48.15
N CYS A 93 22.18 -2.70 47.24
CA CYS A 93 21.57 -4.03 47.26
C CYS A 93 22.53 -5.18 46.88
N ARG A 94 23.79 -4.89 46.50
CA ARG A 94 24.82 -5.89 46.12
C ARG A 94 25.03 -7.03 47.11
N GLY A 95 24.71 -6.81 48.39
CA GLY A 95 24.85 -7.82 49.45
C GLY A 95 23.81 -8.95 49.41
N ASN A 96 22.74 -8.85 48.62
CA ASN A 96 21.72 -9.89 48.50
C ASN A 96 21.44 -10.21 47.01
N PRO A 97 21.64 -11.45 46.53
CA PRO A 97 21.51 -11.79 45.12
C PRO A 97 20.14 -11.50 44.50
N VAL A 98 19.04 -11.69 45.25
CA VAL A 98 17.67 -11.45 44.78
C VAL A 98 17.44 -9.96 44.54
N TRP A 99 17.73 -9.16 45.56
CA TRP A 99 17.57 -7.71 45.50
C TRP A 99 18.58 -7.07 44.55
N TRP A 100 19.77 -7.65 44.41
CA TRP A 100 20.76 -7.20 43.45
C TRP A 100 20.32 -7.48 42.01
N PHE A 101 19.76 -8.65 41.73
CA PHE A 101 19.16 -8.96 40.44
C PHE A 101 18.03 -7.97 40.09
N LYS A 102 17.11 -7.72 41.02
CA LYS A 102 16.04 -6.71 40.84
C LYS A 102 16.61 -5.32 40.60
N SER A 103 17.59 -4.91 41.39
CA SER A 103 18.26 -3.60 41.29
C SER A 103 19.00 -3.43 39.97
N LEU A 104 19.70 -4.48 39.48
CA LEU A 104 20.40 -4.45 38.19
C LEU A 104 19.45 -4.24 37.01
N LYS A 105 18.26 -4.86 37.02
CA LYS A 105 17.24 -4.60 35.97
C LYS A 105 16.85 -3.12 35.94
N GLN A 106 16.61 -2.51 37.10
CA GLN A 106 16.23 -1.10 37.19
C GLN A 106 17.38 -0.16 36.83
N LEU A 107 18.60 -0.48 37.29
CA LEU A 107 19.81 0.20 36.86
C LEU A 107 19.97 0.18 35.34
N ILE A 108 19.77 -0.97 34.67
CA ILE A 108 19.84 -1.04 33.22
C ILE A 108 18.77 -0.16 32.56
N LYS A 109 17.55 -0.13 33.10
CA LYS A 109 16.48 0.77 32.62
C LYS A 109 16.87 2.25 32.77
N CYS A 110 17.45 2.65 33.91
CA CYS A 110 17.91 4.03 34.14
C CYS A 110 19.09 4.44 33.26
N ASP A 111 20.00 3.50 32.94
CA ASP A 111 21.10 3.80 32.01
C ASP A 111 20.60 3.91 30.57
N LEU A 112 19.64 3.07 30.19
CA LEU A 112 19.02 3.12 28.87
C LEU A 112 18.32 4.48 28.65
N SER A 113 17.55 4.98 29.63
CA SER A 113 16.90 6.29 29.54
C SER A 113 17.90 7.46 29.45
N LYS A 114 19.10 7.30 30.02
CA LYS A 114 20.19 8.27 29.92
C LYS A 114 21.05 8.14 28.66
N GLY A 115 20.77 7.18 27.78
CA GLY A 115 21.62 6.87 26.62
C GLY A 115 23.02 6.37 27.00
N ALA A 116 23.19 5.80 28.18
CA ALA A 116 24.46 5.25 28.64
C ALA A 116 24.69 3.83 28.09
N ARG A 117 25.96 3.45 27.94
CA ARG A 117 26.34 2.10 27.47
C ARG A 117 26.02 1.03 28.51
N LEU A 118 25.37 -0.04 28.06
CA LEU A 118 24.82 -1.08 28.95
C LEU A 118 25.72 -2.30 29.16
N ASP A 119 26.82 -2.45 28.39
CA ASP A 119 27.65 -3.65 28.36
C ASP A 119 28.08 -4.13 29.74
N ALA A 120 28.58 -3.22 30.58
CA ALA A 120 29.08 -3.55 31.91
C ALA A 120 27.97 -4.05 32.83
N ARG A 121 26.80 -3.39 32.82
CA ARG A 121 25.65 -3.78 33.65
C ARG A 121 25.01 -5.07 33.17
N LEU A 122 24.92 -5.30 31.87
CA LEU A 122 24.43 -6.56 31.31
C LEU A 122 25.35 -7.73 31.66
N ARG A 123 26.68 -7.56 31.56
CA ARG A 123 27.64 -8.60 31.99
C ARG A 123 27.55 -8.88 33.48
N GLU A 124 27.41 -7.85 34.32
CA GLU A 124 27.22 -8.02 35.77
C GLU A 124 25.92 -8.77 36.07
N LEU A 125 24.82 -8.45 35.37
CA LEU A 125 23.54 -9.17 35.48
C LEU A 125 23.69 -10.66 35.15
N PHE A 126 24.29 -11.00 34.01
CA PHE A 126 24.48 -12.40 33.63
C PHE A 126 25.46 -13.14 34.55
N GLN A 127 26.47 -12.45 35.08
CA GLN A 127 27.36 -13.03 36.08
C GLN A 127 26.58 -13.41 37.36
N VAL A 128 25.74 -12.50 37.88
CA VAL A 128 24.91 -12.75 39.05
C VAL A 128 23.97 -13.93 38.81
N ILE A 129 23.31 -13.99 37.64
CA ILE A 129 22.44 -15.11 37.29
C ILE A 129 23.22 -16.42 37.20
N SER A 130 24.41 -16.43 36.61
CA SER A 130 25.22 -17.65 36.45
C SER A 130 25.70 -18.24 37.79
N VAL A 131 25.99 -17.39 38.78
CA VAL A 131 26.54 -17.81 40.08
C VAL A 131 25.44 -18.10 41.10
N GLU A 132 24.38 -17.28 41.11
CA GLU A 132 23.38 -17.26 42.18
C GLU A 132 21.97 -17.66 41.71
N LYS A 133 21.85 -18.33 40.55
CA LYS A 133 20.57 -18.73 39.94
C LYS A 133 19.56 -19.30 40.94
N GLY A 134 20.00 -20.28 41.73
CA GLY A 134 19.15 -20.99 42.70
C GLY A 134 18.70 -20.15 43.89
N ARG A 135 19.29 -18.97 44.12
CA ARG A 135 18.84 -18.02 45.13
C ARG A 135 17.90 -16.95 44.58
N ILE A 136 18.02 -16.60 43.30
CA ILE A 136 17.25 -15.52 42.66
C ILE A 136 15.79 -15.92 42.46
N GLY A 137 15.55 -17.14 41.98
CA GLY A 137 14.22 -17.64 41.67
C GLY A 137 14.30 -18.86 40.76
N ASP A 138 13.14 -19.35 40.33
CA ASP A 138 13.09 -20.43 39.35
C ASP A 138 13.51 -19.98 37.94
N ASP A 139 13.79 -20.95 37.08
CA ASP A 139 14.23 -20.71 35.70
C ASP A 139 13.19 -19.94 34.90
N VAL A 140 11.90 -20.15 35.18
CA VAL A 140 10.78 -19.51 34.47
C VAL A 140 10.74 -18.02 34.77
N TYR A 141 10.85 -17.64 36.04
CA TYR A 141 10.90 -16.26 36.50
C TYR A 141 12.10 -15.51 35.92
N ILE A 142 13.28 -16.11 35.98
CA ILE A 142 14.52 -15.50 35.48
C ILE A 142 14.42 -15.32 33.96
N GLN A 143 13.99 -16.35 33.23
CA GLN A 143 13.82 -16.27 31.77
C GLN A 143 12.78 -15.22 31.39
N GLY A 144 11.62 -15.19 32.03
CA GLY A 144 10.58 -14.19 31.78
C GLY A 144 11.04 -12.75 32.06
N SER A 145 11.86 -12.56 33.12
CA SER A 145 12.48 -11.26 33.41
C SER A 145 13.49 -10.84 32.35
N ILE A 146 14.34 -11.74 31.87
CA ILE A 146 15.32 -11.43 30.81
C ILE A 146 14.64 -11.20 29.46
N LYS A 147 13.58 -11.96 29.12
CA LYS A 147 12.79 -11.71 27.89
C LYS A 147 12.19 -10.29 27.89
N ARG A 148 11.58 -9.87 29.01
CA ARG A 148 11.06 -8.50 29.17
C ARG A 148 12.15 -7.44 29.07
N LEU A 149 13.31 -7.68 29.69
CA LEU A 149 14.45 -6.77 29.60
C LEU A 149 15.00 -6.67 28.17
N LEU A 150 15.11 -7.80 27.46
CA LEU A 150 15.52 -7.82 26.06
C LEU A 150 14.56 -7.01 25.18
N ASN A 151 13.24 -7.18 25.36
CA ASN A 151 12.22 -6.41 24.63
C ASN A 151 12.29 -4.90 24.92
N LYS A 152 12.79 -4.51 26.09
CA LYS A 152 12.95 -3.09 26.45
C LYS A 152 14.24 -2.48 25.89
N ILE A 153 15.34 -3.24 25.89
CA ILE A 153 16.64 -2.75 25.39
C ILE A 153 16.68 -2.82 23.86
N VAL A 154 16.33 -3.98 23.30
CA VAL A 154 16.37 -4.25 21.86
C VAL A 154 14.95 -4.64 21.43
N PRO A 155 14.03 -3.68 21.28
CA PRO A 155 12.65 -3.96 20.88
C PRO A 155 12.60 -4.63 19.50
N ASP A 156 11.51 -5.35 19.22
CA ASP A 156 11.25 -5.78 17.85
C ASP A 156 11.01 -4.55 16.96
N LEU A 157 11.32 -4.71 15.67
CA LEU A 157 11.24 -3.63 14.69
C LEU A 157 9.98 -3.75 13.82
N ASN A 158 8.95 -4.47 14.28
CA ASN A 158 7.76 -4.74 13.47
C ASN A 158 6.89 -3.50 13.26
N SER A 159 6.98 -2.52 14.16
CA SER A 159 6.33 -1.22 14.02
C SER A 159 7.04 -0.29 13.04
N GLN A 160 8.27 -0.62 12.62
CA GLN A 160 9.10 0.26 11.81
C GLN A 160 9.04 -0.12 10.32
N LEU A 161 8.77 0.89 9.49
CA LEU A 161 8.77 0.77 8.03
C LEU A 161 10.13 1.22 7.45
N LEU A 162 10.71 0.40 6.59
CA LEU A 162 11.99 0.65 5.89
C LEU A 162 11.89 1.70 4.78
N PHE A 163 10.67 2.11 4.40
CA PHE A 163 10.38 3.02 3.27
C PHE A 163 10.20 4.46 3.68
N THR A 164 10.56 4.80 4.91
CA THR A 164 10.39 6.14 5.44
C THR A 164 11.48 7.06 4.89
N GLU A 165 11.15 8.32 4.64
CA GLU A 165 12.14 9.36 4.28
C GLU A 165 13.17 9.60 5.42
N ARG A 166 13.02 8.92 6.58
CA ARG A 166 13.98 8.85 7.69
C ARG A 166 15.38 8.37 7.29
N SER A 167 15.53 7.73 6.14
CA SER A 167 16.84 7.38 5.56
C SER A 167 17.81 8.58 5.41
N HIS A 168 17.32 9.82 5.51
CA HIS A 168 18.15 11.03 5.44
C HIS A 168 18.68 11.53 6.80
N GLN A 169 18.18 11.02 7.94
CA GLN A 169 18.74 11.27 9.28
C GLN A 169 19.64 10.11 9.79
N ALA A 170 19.99 9.19 8.89
CA ALA A 170 20.52 7.85 9.17
C ALA A 170 21.78 7.76 10.05
N ALA A 171 22.63 8.77 10.15
CA ALA A 171 23.90 8.61 10.87
C ALA A 171 23.72 8.41 12.39
N VAL A 172 22.80 9.15 13.01
CA VAL A 172 22.55 9.06 14.47
C VAL A 172 21.74 7.79 14.79
N GLU A 173 20.77 7.46 13.94
CA GLU A 173 19.94 6.26 14.11
C GLU A 173 20.72 4.96 13.90
N VAL A 174 21.62 4.92 12.91
CA VAL A 174 22.46 3.73 12.65
C VAL A 174 23.41 3.45 13.82
N ASN A 175 24.00 4.47 14.43
CA ASN A 175 24.88 4.26 15.59
C ASN A 175 24.10 3.67 16.79
N ASN A 176 22.87 4.15 17.02
CA ASN A 176 22.00 3.57 18.04
C ASN A 176 21.69 2.10 17.74
N LEU A 177 21.34 1.76 16.49
CA LEU A 177 21.09 0.37 16.11
C LEU A 177 22.34 -0.52 16.23
N ILE A 178 23.53 0.02 15.96
CA ILE A 178 24.81 -0.69 16.18
C ILE A 178 25.03 -0.97 17.66
N ASP A 179 24.80 0.02 18.54
CA ASP A 179 24.91 -0.17 19.98
C ASP A 179 23.89 -1.21 20.47
N LEU A 180 22.63 -1.14 20.03
CA LEU A 180 21.59 -2.13 20.34
C LEU A 180 21.96 -3.54 19.85
N HIS A 181 22.47 -3.65 18.62
CA HIS A 181 22.97 -4.91 18.07
C HIS A 181 24.13 -5.47 18.89
N SER A 182 25.04 -4.62 19.39
CA SER A 182 26.16 -5.07 20.24
C SER A 182 25.69 -5.65 21.58
N TYR A 183 24.59 -5.15 22.14
CA TYR A 183 24.00 -5.72 23.35
C TYR A 183 23.49 -7.14 23.11
N LEU A 184 23.01 -7.47 21.90
CA LEU A 184 22.60 -8.84 21.56
C LEU A 184 23.74 -9.85 21.67
N ASP A 185 24.98 -9.44 21.41
CA ASP A 185 26.16 -10.30 21.64
C ASP A 185 26.36 -10.61 23.12
N VAL A 186 26.16 -9.61 23.99
CA VAL A 186 26.22 -9.80 25.46
C VAL A 186 25.09 -10.71 25.95
N PHE A 187 23.88 -10.53 25.42
CA PHE A 187 22.74 -11.41 25.71
C PHE A 187 23.01 -12.84 25.25
N TYR A 188 23.51 -13.04 24.03
CA TYR A 188 23.77 -14.37 23.47
C TYR A 188 24.77 -15.17 24.32
N GLU A 189 25.89 -14.55 24.70
CA GLU A 189 26.87 -15.17 25.59
C GLU A 189 26.30 -15.47 26.98
N GLY A 190 25.48 -14.55 27.52
CA GLY A 190 24.85 -14.67 28.83
C GLY A 190 23.82 -15.79 28.94
N VAL A 191 23.20 -16.19 27.83
CA VAL A 191 22.15 -17.22 27.78
C VAL A 191 22.55 -18.50 27.05
N LYS A 192 23.85 -18.69 26.78
CA LYS A 192 24.37 -19.84 26.02
C LYS A 192 23.94 -21.22 26.57
N ASP A 193 23.64 -21.32 27.86
CA ASP A 193 23.23 -22.56 28.54
C ASP A 193 21.71 -22.63 28.79
N TRP A 194 20.93 -21.69 28.23
CA TRP A 194 19.49 -21.57 28.46
C TRP A 194 18.67 -22.31 27.39
N SER A 195 17.34 -22.22 27.51
CA SER A 195 16.37 -22.79 26.55
C SER A 195 16.60 -22.31 25.13
N GLN A 196 16.21 -23.13 24.15
CA GLN A 196 16.37 -22.77 22.74
C GLN A 196 15.55 -21.53 22.38
N ASP A 197 14.34 -21.38 22.93
CA ASP A 197 13.45 -20.24 22.67
C ASP A 197 14.10 -18.87 22.87
N ILE A 198 14.89 -18.67 23.95
CA ILE A 198 15.52 -17.37 24.20
C ILE A 198 16.71 -17.13 23.25
N LYS A 199 17.42 -18.20 22.90
CA LYS A 199 18.54 -18.14 21.95
C LYS A 199 18.03 -17.82 20.56
N ASP A 200 16.95 -18.46 20.13
CA ASP A 200 16.30 -18.21 18.85
C ASP A 200 15.82 -16.77 18.76
N MET A 201 15.16 -16.26 19.79
CA MET A 201 14.72 -14.85 19.85
C MET A 201 15.90 -13.86 19.72
N ILE A 202 17.02 -14.09 20.43
CA ILE A 202 18.21 -13.24 20.33
C ILE A 202 18.83 -13.34 18.93
N GLN A 203 18.92 -14.54 18.37
CA GLN A 203 19.50 -14.78 17.04
C GLN A 203 18.65 -14.14 15.93
N ILE A 204 17.33 -14.22 16.03
CA ILE A 204 16.38 -13.56 15.14
C ILE A 204 16.60 -12.05 15.19
N ARG A 205 16.61 -11.45 16.39
CA ARG A 205 16.85 -10.01 16.54
C ARG A 205 18.21 -9.59 16.00
N LYS A 206 19.25 -10.40 16.23
CA LYS A 206 20.58 -10.11 15.72
C LYS A 206 20.60 -10.07 14.19
N THR A 207 19.94 -11.03 13.57
CA THR A 207 19.79 -11.10 12.10
C THR A 207 19.01 -9.92 11.56
N VAL A 208 17.87 -9.59 12.18
CA VAL A 208 17.00 -8.46 11.80
C VAL A 208 17.73 -7.13 11.94
N TYR A 209 18.36 -6.85 13.08
CA TYR A 209 19.11 -5.60 13.30
C TYR A 209 20.30 -5.49 12.37
N SER A 210 21.01 -6.60 12.08
CA SER A 210 22.09 -6.61 11.09
C SER A 210 21.58 -6.19 9.71
N ALA A 211 20.44 -6.74 9.26
CA ALA A 211 19.81 -6.35 8.01
C ALA A 211 19.44 -4.87 7.99
N TRP A 212 18.78 -4.37 9.05
CA TRP A 212 18.44 -2.94 9.19
C TRP A 212 19.66 -2.02 9.09
N ILE A 213 20.75 -2.33 9.79
CA ILE A 213 21.98 -1.53 9.75
C ILE A 213 22.52 -1.44 8.33
N HIS A 214 22.58 -2.55 7.58
CA HIS A 214 23.05 -2.52 6.20
C HIS A 214 22.10 -1.75 5.28
N ILE A 215 20.78 -1.92 5.44
CA ILE A 215 19.77 -1.21 4.64
C ILE A 215 19.88 0.31 4.85
N LEU A 216 20.00 0.76 6.10
CA LEU A 216 20.11 2.19 6.42
C LEU A 216 21.45 2.79 6.00
N LYS A 217 22.52 1.99 5.98
CA LYS A 217 23.82 2.39 5.39
C LYS A 217 23.83 2.37 3.86
N GLN A 218 22.76 1.88 3.21
CA GLN A 218 22.71 1.64 1.77
C GLN A 218 23.79 0.67 1.28
N GLU A 219 24.17 -0.28 2.13
CA GLU A 219 25.14 -1.34 1.84
C GLU A 219 24.41 -2.63 1.41
N PRO A 220 25.04 -3.48 0.58
CA PRO A 220 24.50 -4.81 0.32
C PRO A 220 24.46 -5.63 1.61
N ILE A 221 23.33 -6.31 1.85
CA ILE A 221 23.20 -7.22 2.99
C ILE A 221 24.11 -8.43 2.77
N PRO A 222 24.93 -8.83 3.76
CA PRO A 222 25.77 -10.02 3.65
C PRO A 222 24.93 -11.28 3.35
N GLU A 223 25.48 -12.17 2.52
CA GLU A 223 24.82 -13.43 2.13
C GLU A 223 24.46 -14.28 3.35
N SER A 224 25.33 -14.34 4.35
CA SER A 224 25.06 -15.03 5.62
C SER A 224 23.85 -14.49 6.39
N THR A 225 23.60 -13.18 6.30
CA THR A 225 22.44 -12.55 6.94
C THR A 225 21.17 -12.84 6.14
N MET A 226 21.25 -12.81 4.80
CA MET A 226 20.14 -13.19 3.93
C MET A 226 19.75 -14.65 4.10
N ASP A 227 20.72 -15.57 4.14
CA ASP A 227 20.46 -17.00 4.38
C ASP A 227 19.80 -17.24 5.74
N ALA A 228 20.24 -16.51 6.77
CA ALA A 228 19.65 -16.58 8.10
C ALA A 228 18.21 -16.04 8.13
N LEU A 229 17.91 -14.96 7.39
CA LEU A 229 16.55 -14.44 7.25
C LEU A 229 15.63 -15.46 6.55
N CYS A 230 16.08 -16.06 5.45
CA CYS A 230 15.31 -17.03 4.68
C CYS A 230 15.10 -18.36 5.42
N SER A 231 16.06 -18.76 6.25
CA SER A 231 15.98 -20.04 6.98
C SER A 231 15.12 -19.96 8.25
N ALA A 232 14.89 -18.76 8.77
CA ALA A 232 14.18 -18.56 10.03
C ALA A 232 12.67 -18.40 9.81
N ILE A 233 11.88 -19.31 10.37
CA ILE A 233 10.40 -19.24 10.36
C ILE A 233 9.94 -18.34 11.51
N HIS A 234 10.00 -17.02 11.33
CA HIS A 234 9.55 -16.05 12.32
C HIS A 234 8.93 -14.81 11.67
N LEU A 235 7.94 -14.20 12.33
CA LEU A 235 7.25 -13.01 11.80
C LEU A 235 8.22 -11.86 11.51
N GLU A 236 9.15 -11.58 12.44
CA GLU A 236 10.14 -10.50 12.28
C GLU A 236 11.01 -10.71 11.02
N THR A 237 11.47 -11.95 10.74
CA THR A 237 12.34 -12.21 9.57
C THR A 237 11.55 -12.11 8.27
N TYR A 238 10.34 -12.68 8.21
CA TYR A 238 9.48 -12.55 7.05
C TYR A 238 9.03 -11.12 6.77
N LEU A 239 8.79 -10.32 7.80
CA LEU A 239 8.45 -8.90 7.62
C LEU A 239 9.61 -8.14 6.97
N ILE A 240 10.87 -8.40 7.37
CA ILE A 240 12.04 -7.80 6.71
C ILE A 240 12.14 -8.25 5.26
N LEU A 241 12.00 -9.56 4.98
CA LEU A 241 12.03 -10.07 3.61
C LEU A 241 10.93 -9.41 2.75
N LEU A 242 9.72 -9.28 3.29
CA LEU A 242 8.61 -8.64 2.62
C LEU A 242 8.91 -7.17 2.29
N GLN A 243 9.46 -6.42 3.25
CA GLN A 243 9.87 -5.04 3.03
C GLN A 243 11.03 -4.94 2.02
N LEU A 244 11.98 -5.88 2.02
CA LEU A 244 13.06 -5.90 1.02
C LEU A 244 12.52 -6.13 -0.40
N HIS A 245 11.54 -7.02 -0.57
CA HIS A 245 10.89 -7.22 -1.87
C HIS A 245 10.14 -5.98 -2.35
N VAL A 246 9.34 -5.36 -1.48
CA VAL A 246 8.65 -4.11 -1.79
C VAL A 246 9.66 -3.02 -2.14
N LYS A 247 10.79 -2.92 -1.42
CA LYS A 247 11.85 -1.92 -1.68
C LYS A 247 12.45 -2.11 -3.06
N THR A 248 12.88 -3.34 -3.35
CA THR A 248 13.49 -3.70 -4.62
C THR A 248 12.53 -3.42 -5.78
N PHE A 249 11.25 -3.74 -5.60
CA PHE A 249 10.23 -3.44 -6.59
C PHE A 249 10.05 -1.94 -6.81
N VAL A 250 9.94 -1.15 -5.74
CA VAL A 250 9.72 0.28 -5.87
C VAL A 250 10.97 1.01 -6.36
N GLU A 251 12.18 0.56 -6.08
CA GLU A 251 13.39 1.21 -6.58
C GLU A 251 13.77 0.76 -7.99
N ARG A 252 13.53 -0.50 -8.35
CA ARG A 252 14.09 -1.13 -9.57
C ARG A 252 13.04 -1.75 -10.50
N ASN A 253 11.77 -1.82 -10.10
CA ASN A 253 10.71 -2.56 -10.80
C ASN A 253 11.03 -4.06 -10.98
N GLU A 254 11.91 -4.59 -10.13
CA GLU A 254 12.35 -5.99 -10.12
C GLU A 254 11.73 -6.70 -8.92
N VAL A 255 11.17 -7.89 -9.14
CA VAL A 255 10.65 -8.74 -8.07
C VAL A 255 10.65 -10.20 -8.50
N ASP A 256 11.19 -11.06 -7.64
CA ASP A 256 10.98 -12.51 -7.77
C ASP A 256 9.59 -12.84 -7.23
N LEU A 257 8.67 -13.16 -8.14
CA LEU A 257 7.27 -13.43 -7.79
C LEU A 257 7.10 -14.72 -7.00
N ALA A 258 7.94 -15.72 -7.21
CA ALA A 258 7.85 -16.98 -6.48
C ALA A 258 8.23 -16.74 -5.03
N ALA A 259 9.39 -16.11 -4.80
CA ALA A 259 9.86 -15.76 -3.47
C ALA A 259 8.91 -14.79 -2.75
N LEU A 260 8.43 -13.74 -3.43
CA LEU A 260 7.46 -12.81 -2.84
C LEU A 260 6.16 -13.52 -2.43
N SER A 261 5.63 -14.41 -3.28
CA SER A 261 4.38 -15.11 -2.99
C SER A 261 4.52 -16.04 -1.79
N GLU A 262 5.66 -16.70 -1.62
CA GLU A 262 5.97 -17.52 -0.46
C GLU A 262 6.00 -16.68 0.83
N VAL A 263 6.73 -15.56 0.83
CA VAL A 263 6.80 -14.66 2.00
C VAL A 263 5.42 -14.06 2.33
N VAL A 264 4.65 -13.66 1.31
CA VAL A 264 3.26 -13.17 1.49
C VAL A 264 2.38 -14.26 2.11
N GLN A 265 2.48 -15.49 1.66
CA GLN A 265 1.71 -16.61 2.21
C GLN A 265 2.05 -16.84 3.69
N GLU A 266 3.33 -16.84 4.05
CA GLU A 266 3.76 -17.05 5.43
C GLU A 266 3.33 -15.90 6.35
N VAL A 267 3.49 -14.63 5.94
CA VAL A 267 2.95 -13.49 6.71
C VAL A 267 1.42 -13.58 6.83
N GLY A 268 0.73 -14.02 5.78
CA GLY A 268 -0.72 -14.28 5.81
C GLY A 268 -1.10 -15.37 6.81
N ASN A 269 -0.28 -16.42 6.98
CA ASN A 269 -0.47 -17.45 8.00
C ASN A 269 -0.34 -16.85 9.42
N PHE A 270 0.62 -15.95 9.65
CA PHE A 270 0.77 -15.28 10.94
C PHE A 270 -0.41 -14.33 11.25
N ILE A 271 -0.84 -13.54 10.26
CA ILE A 271 -1.99 -12.63 10.41
C ILE A 271 -3.28 -13.41 10.70
N SER A 272 -3.52 -14.51 9.98
CA SER A 272 -4.73 -15.34 10.21
C SER A 272 -4.65 -16.17 11.49
N GLY A 273 -3.44 -16.57 11.91
CA GLY A 273 -3.21 -17.35 13.12
C GLY A 273 -3.17 -16.55 14.42
N SER A 274 -3.03 -15.21 14.36
CA SER A 274 -2.90 -14.36 15.55
C SER A 274 -3.66 -13.05 15.43
N LEU A 275 -4.66 -12.87 16.29
CA LEU A 275 -5.41 -11.61 16.40
C LEU A 275 -4.48 -10.43 16.71
N SER A 276 -3.49 -10.61 17.58
CA SER A 276 -2.56 -9.53 17.95
C SER A 276 -1.73 -9.08 16.76
N VAL A 277 -1.36 -9.99 15.85
CA VAL A 277 -0.60 -9.65 14.63
C VAL A 277 -1.51 -8.96 13.62
N SER A 278 -2.75 -9.43 13.45
CA SER A 278 -3.71 -8.83 12.53
C SER A 278 -4.14 -7.40 12.88
N GLN A 279 -3.82 -6.95 14.10
CA GLN A 279 -4.11 -5.62 14.60
C GLN A 279 -2.92 -4.66 14.55
N ILE A 280 -1.77 -5.08 13.98
CA ILE A 280 -0.57 -4.23 13.87
C ILE A 280 -0.56 -3.59 12.47
N PRO A 281 -0.89 -2.29 12.32
CA PRO A 281 -1.11 -1.68 11.01
C PRO A 281 0.17 -1.60 10.15
N SER A 282 1.35 -1.50 10.77
CA SER A 282 2.63 -1.52 10.05
C SER A 282 2.89 -2.86 9.34
N ILE A 283 2.43 -3.98 9.92
CA ILE A 283 2.58 -5.31 9.32
C ILE A 283 1.55 -5.49 8.22
N THR A 284 0.28 -5.19 8.51
CA THR A 284 -0.82 -5.40 7.58
C THR A 284 -0.72 -4.47 6.37
N SER A 285 -0.27 -3.22 6.53
CA SER A 285 -0.04 -2.31 5.40
C SER A 285 0.99 -2.85 4.40
N VAL A 286 2.15 -3.32 4.88
CA VAL A 286 3.20 -3.90 4.01
C VAL A 286 2.70 -5.20 3.37
N TYR A 287 1.97 -6.03 4.12
CA TYR A 287 1.34 -7.25 3.62
C TYR A 287 0.35 -6.98 2.48
N HIS A 288 -0.56 -6.03 2.66
CA HIS A 288 -1.53 -5.65 1.64
C HIS A 288 -0.85 -5.05 0.41
N PHE A 289 0.17 -4.21 0.59
CA PHE A 289 0.93 -3.69 -0.54
C PHE A 289 1.65 -4.80 -1.30
N ALA A 290 2.27 -5.75 -0.60
CA ALA A 290 2.92 -6.90 -1.23
C ALA A 290 1.94 -7.82 -1.96
N LYS A 291 0.72 -8.02 -1.43
CA LYS A 291 -0.35 -8.73 -2.15
C LYS A 291 -0.82 -8.00 -3.40
N PHE A 292 -0.89 -6.67 -3.34
CA PHE A 292 -1.10 -5.88 -4.53
C PHE A 292 -0.02 -6.17 -5.60
N LEU A 293 1.26 -6.22 -5.19
CA LEU A 293 2.36 -6.51 -6.13
C LEU A 293 2.24 -7.91 -6.76
N THR A 294 1.89 -8.93 -5.97
CA THR A 294 1.70 -10.28 -6.51
C THR A 294 0.58 -10.29 -7.54
N PHE A 295 -0.57 -9.67 -7.26
CA PHE A 295 -1.69 -9.58 -8.22
C PHE A 295 -1.35 -8.75 -9.47
N TRP A 296 -0.65 -7.62 -9.31
CA TRP A 296 -0.28 -6.75 -10.41
C TRP A 296 0.70 -7.41 -11.38
N LYS A 297 1.62 -8.22 -10.86
CA LYS A 297 2.60 -8.92 -11.68
C LYS A 297 2.12 -10.27 -12.19
N SER A 298 1.16 -10.90 -11.51
CA SER A 298 0.50 -12.13 -11.96
C SER A 298 -0.68 -11.87 -12.91
N THR A 299 -0.85 -10.64 -13.43
CA THR A 299 -2.03 -10.30 -14.23
C THR A 299 -1.94 -10.93 -15.63
N ASP A 300 -2.45 -12.15 -15.77
CA ASP A 300 -2.71 -12.77 -17.07
C ASP A 300 -3.81 -12.01 -17.81
N HIS A 301 -3.69 -11.93 -19.15
CA HIS A 301 -4.61 -11.16 -20.01
C HIS A 301 -6.09 -11.55 -19.88
N TYR A 302 -6.40 -12.77 -19.40
CA TYR A 302 -7.76 -13.31 -19.36
C TYR A 302 -8.61 -12.86 -18.15
N ASN A 303 -7.98 -12.46 -17.03
CA ASN A 303 -8.70 -12.09 -15.79
C ASN A 303 -8.41 -10.65 -15.33
N GLN A 304 -8.03 -9.77 -16.26
CA GLN A 304 -7.51 -8.44 -15.96
C GLN A 304 -8.45 -7.59 -15.08
N MET A 305 -9.76 -7.57 -15.37
CA MET A 305 -10.73 -6.80 -14.57
C MET A 305 -10.84 -7.30 -13.13
N GLN A 306 -10.94 -8.62 -12.93
CA GLN A 306 -11.02 -9.21 -11.60
C GLN A 306 -9.74 -8.95 -10.80
N MET A 307 -8.58 -9.08 -11.45
CA MET A 307 -7.28 -8.83 -10.81
C MET A 307 -7.09 -7.35 -10.48
N LEU A 308 -7.51 -6.42 -11.36
CA LEU A 308 -7.49 -4.99 -11.07
C LEU A 308 -8.40 -4.63 -9.89
N SER A 309 -9.56 -5.28 -9.76
CA SER A 309 -10.43 -5.07 -8.60
C SER A 309 -9.82 -5.60 -7.30
N LYS A 310 -9.08 -6.72 -7.36
CA LYS A 310 -8.31 -7.22 -6.20
C LYS A 310 -7.16 -6.27 -5.85
N CYS A 311 -6.43 -5.79 -6.86
CA CYS A 311 -5.36 -4.80 -6.67
C CYS A 311 -5.91 -3.55 -5.96
N GLN A 312 -7.03 -3.01 -6.44
CA GLN A 312 -7.69 -1.87 -5.82
C GLN A 312 -8.04 -2.15 -4.34
N GLY A 313 -8.63 -3.31 -4.06
CA GLY A 313 -9.00 -3.71 -2.69
C GLY A 313 -7.80 -3.80 -1.74
N GLU A 314 -6.71 -4.47 -2.16
CA GLU A 314 -5.51 -4.57 -1.33
C GLU A 314 -4.85 -3.20 -1.12
N LEU A 315 -4.81 -2.33 -2.14
CA LEU A 315 -4.28 -0.97 -1.98
C LEU A 315 -5.13 -0.12 -1.03
N THR A 316 -6.46 -0.27 -1.07
CA THR A 316 -7.36 0.40 -0.12
C THR A 316 -7.11 -0.06 1.31
N LEU A 317 -6.96 -1.37 1.57
CA LEU A 317 -6.63 -1.89 2.89
C LEU A 317 -5.25 -1.38 3.36
N CYS A 318 -4.26 -1.39 2.47
CA CYS A 318 -2.94 -0.83 2.76
C CYS A 318 -3.03 0.64 3.17
N PHE A 319 -3.81 1.44 2.45
CA PHE A 319 -3.98 2.87 2.74
C PHE A 319 -4.67 3.11 4.09
N GLN A 320 -5.71 2.33 4.42
CA GLN A 320 -6.41 2.40 5.70
C GLN A 320 -5.49 2.06 6.88
N ASP A 321 -4.66 1.03 6.72
CA ASP A 321 -3.70 0.66 7.75
C ASP A 321 -2.63 1.75 7.95
N LEU A 322 -2.15 2.37 6.87
CA LEU A 322 -1.18 3.47 6.96
C LEU A 322 -1.77 4.72 7.61
N GLU A 323 -3.06 4.99 7.40
CA GLU A 323 -3.78 6.07 8.10
C GLU A 323 -3.88 5.77 9.60
N ALA A 324 -4.19 4.51 9.96
CA ALA A 324 -4.29 4.09 11.36
C ALA A 324 -2.96 4.18 12.14
N ILE A 325 -1.82 4.16 11.45
CA ILE A 325 -0.50 4.39 12.07
C ILE A 325 -0.38 5.83 12.62
N GLY A 326 -1.08 6.80 12.02
CA GLY A 326 -1.23 8.15 12.57
C GLY A 326 0.09 8.80 12.99
N GLY A 327 1.05 8.93 12.06
CA GLY A 327 2.39 9.45 12.36
C GLY A 327 2.71 10.79 11.69
N SER A 328 3.58 11.58 12.34
CA SER A 328 4.10 12.88 11.89
C SER A 328 4.72 12.83 10.48
N GLU A 329 3.97 13.21 9.45
CA GLU A 329 4.33 13.49 8.03
C GLU A 329 5.29 12.53 7.27
N ARG A 330 5.98 11.57 7.89
CA ARG A 330 7.19 10.93 7.33
C ARG A 330 7.22 9.40 7.43
N ASP A 331 6.45 8.82 8.36
CA ASP A 331 6.37 7.36 8.49
C ASP A 331 5.32 6.78 7.54
N GLY A 332 5.75 6.03 6.53
CA GLY A 332 4.87 5.41 5.56
C GLY A 332 4.32 6.36 4.49
N LEU A 333 4.73 7.65 4.47
CA LEU A 333 4.24 8.64 3.50
C LEU A 333 4.40 8.15 2.05
N MET A 334 5.57 7.61 1.71
CA MET A 334 5.84 7.05 0.39
C MET A 334 4.84 5.94 0.06
N LEU A 335 4.64 4.96 0.96
CA LEU A 335 3.70 3.87 0.71
C LEU A 335 2.25 4.36 0.62
N SER A 336 1.89 5.37 1.41
CA SER A 336 0.58 6.01 1.38
C SER A 336 0.32 6.70 0.04
N GLN A 337 1.30 7.46 -0.46
CA GLN A 337 1.23 8.11 -1.77
C GLN A 337 1.12 7.09 -2.90
N LEU A 338 1.94 6.03 -2.88
CA LEU A 338 1.88 4.95 -3.87
C LEU A 338 0.51 4.24 -3.80
N SER A 339 0.03 3.88 -2.61
CA SER A 339 -1.27 3.24 -2.44
C SER A 339 -2.40 4.11 -2.96
N LEU A 340 -2.41 5.40 -2.63
CA LEU A 340 -3.40 6.37 -3.11
C LEU A 340 -3.39 6.50 -4.64
N MET A 341 -2.21 6.68 -5.24
CA MET A 341 -2.06 6.73 -6.70
C MET A 341 -2.53 5.43 -7.36
N GLY A 342 -2.17 4.29 -6.78
CA GLY A 342 -2.57 2.97 -7.28
C GLY A 342 -4.08 2.74 -7.19
N ILE A 343 -4.75 3.21 -6.13
CA ILE A 343 -6.23 3.15 -6.00
C ILE A 343 -6.89 3.91 -7.15
N VAL A 344 -6.44 5.14 -7.40
CA VAL A 344 -6.98 5.98 -8.48
C VAL A 344 -6.68 5.34 -9.84
N PHE A 345 -5.46 4.87 -10.10
CA PHE A 345 -5.12 4.24 -11.36
C PHE A 345 -5.88 2.94 -11.60
N CYS A 346 -6.05 2.09 -10.57
CA CYS A 346 -6.89 0.90 -10.67
C CYS A 346 -8.34 1.28 -10.98
N HIS A 347 -8.88 2.33 -10.35
CA HIS A 347 -10.22 2.83 -10.64
C HIS A 347 -10.36 3.26 -12.12
N LEU A 348 -9.42 4.08 -12.63
CA LEU A 348 -9.41 4.50 -14.03
C LEU A 348 -9.32 3.30 -14.99
N LEU A 349 -8.47 2.32 -14.68
CA LEU A 349 -8.28 1.12 -15.51
C LEU A 349 -9.47 0.16 -15.51
N LEU A 350 -10.24 0.13 -14.42
CA LEU A 350 -11.48 -0.64 -14.34
C LEU A 350 -12.58 -0.02 -15.19
N ASN A 351 -12.62 1.32 -15.27
CA ASN A 351 -13.59 2.08 -16.10
C ASN A 351 -15.05 1.66 -15.85
N ASP A 352 -15.39 1.36 -14.60
CA ASP A 352 -16.73 0.96 -14.17
C ASP A 352 -17.49 2.18 -13.64
N GLU A 353 -18.46 2.65 -14.42
CA GLU A 353 -19.29 3.82 -14.09
C GLU A 353 -20.17 3.60 -12.84
N ASN A 354 -20.33 2.35 -12.37
CA ASN A 354 -21.12 2.04 -11.18
C ASN A 354 -20.29 2.00 -9.88
N LYS A 355 -18.96 2.08 -9.97
CA LYS A 355 -18.11 2.11 -8.78
C LYS A 355 -18.13 3.49 -8.14
N LEU A 356 -18.10 3.49 -6.81
CA LEU A 356 -17.92 4.70 -6.02
C LEU A 356 -16.64 5.43 -6.47
N ASP A 357 -16.75 6.74 -6.67
CA ASP A 357 -15.61 7.60 -6.94
C ASP A 357 -14.58 7.44 -5.79
N PRO A 358 -13.29 7.18 -6.08
CA PRO A 358 -12.27 7.04 -5.05
C PRO A 358 -12.19 8.26 -4.12
N PHE A 359 -12.50 9.47 -4.59
CA PHE A 359 -12.49 10.68 -3.76
C PHE A 359 -13.72 10.79 -2.85
N GLU A 360 -14.73 9.93 -3.03
CA GLU A 360 -15.86 9.85 -2.09
C GLU A 360 -15.53 9.06 -0.81
N LEU A 361 -14.41 8.33 -0.81
CA LEU A 361 -13.88 7.65 0.37
C LEU A 361 -13.47 8.68 1.42
N GLU A 362 -14.02 8.56 2.63
CA GLU A 362 -13.76 9.48 3.75
C GLU A 362 -12.26 9.69 3.99
N GLN A 363 -11.47 8.62 3.88
CA GLN A 363 -10.02 8.63 4.08
C GLN A 363 -9.30 9.55 3.07
N ILE A 364 -9.80 9.65 1.83
CA ILE A 364 -9.23 10.51 0.80
C ILE A 364 -9.77 11.95 0.95
N LYS A 365 -11.01 12.12 1.41
CA LYS A 365 -11.61 13.44 1.68
C LYS A 365 -10.83 14.24 2.71
N VAL A 366 -10.32 13.59 3.75
CA VAL A 366 -9.51 14.26 4.78
C VAL A 366 -8.22 14.87 4.19
N LEU A 367 -7.72 14.31 3.09
CA LEU A 367 -6.47 14.74 2.43
C LEU A 367 -6.69 15.68 1.23
N GLU A 368 -7.91 16.20 1.02
CA GLU A 368 -8.30 17.04 -0.12
C GLU A 368 -7.38 18.23 -0.41
N SER A 369 -6.76 18.79 0.63
CA SER A 369 -5.87 19.95 0.53
C SER A 369 -4.44 19.61 0.08
N THR A 370 -4.08 18.32 0.05
CA THR A 370 -2.73 17.90 -0.33
C THR A 370 -2.52 18.03 -1.84
N ASN A 371 -1.34 18.49 -2.26
CA ASN A 371 -1.00 18.67 -3.68
C ASN A 371 -1.20 17.40 -4.51
N LEU A 372 -0.92 16.23 -3.91
CA LEU A 372 -1.12 14.93 -4.57
C LEU A 372 -2.61 14.66 -4.83
N VAL A 373 -3.48 14.84 -3.84
CA VAL A 373 -4.92 14.61 -4.00
C VAL A 373 -5.52 15.58 -5.02
N VAL A 374 -5.15 16.87 -4.97
CA VAL A 374 -5.60 17.87 -5.96
C VAL A 374 -5.20 17.45 -7.39
N LEU A 375 -3.97 16.96 -7.56
CA LEU A 375 -3.49 16.50 -8.87
C LEU A 375 -4.23 15.24 -9.34
N LEU A 376 -4.52 14.29 -8.43
CA LEU A 376 -5.29 13.09 -8.74
C LEU A 376 -6.78 13.39 -9.03
N GLN A 377 -7.39 14.35 -8.33
CA GLN A 377 -8.75 14.83 -8.64
C GLN A 377 -8.79 15.49 -10.02
N THR A 378 -7.79 16.31 -10.34
CA THR A 378 -7.66 16.93 -11.66
C THR A 378 -7.51 15.85 -12.74
N LEU A 379 -6.67 14.84 -12.50
CA LEU A 379 -6.51 13.71 -13.40
C LEU A 379 -7.84 12.97 -13.65
N HIS A 380 -8.60 12.69 -12.59
CA HIS A 380 -9.91 12.04 -12.69
C HIS A 380 -10.92 12.89 -13.46
N LYS A 381 -10.94 14.20 -13.23
CA LYS A 381 -11.77 15.12 -14.02
C LYS A 381 -11.38 15.10 -15.50
N CYS A 382 -10.09 15.18 -15.82
CA CYS A 382 -9.61 15.10 -17.21
C CYS A 382 -9.97 13.77 -17.87
N TRP A 383 -10.01 12.68 -17.10
CA TRP A 383 -10.49 11.37 -17.56
C TRP A 383 -11.97 11.42 -17.96
N LEU A 384 -12.84 11.92 -17.07
CA LEU A 384 -14.28 12.08 -17.35
C LEU A 384 -14.53 13.00 -18.55
N ASP A 385 -13.75 14.09 -18.64
CA ASP A 385 -13.80 15.05 -19.73
C ASP A 385 -13.11 14.54 -21.01
N MET A 386 -12.49 13.36 -21.00
CA MET A 386 -11.70 12.78 -22.10
C MET A 386 -10.69 13.77 -22.70
N ASP A 387 -10.12 14.63 -21.84
CA ASP A 387 -9.10 15.60 -22.22
C ASP A 387 -7.70 14.96 -22.12
N LEU A 388 -7.32 14.30 -23.21
CA LEU A 388 -6.04 13.62 -23.35
C LEU A 388 -4.81 14.53 -23.13
N TYR A 389 -4.92 15.82 -23.44
CA TYR A 389 -3.78 16.73 -23.34
C TYR A 389 -3.50 17.05 -21.87
N THR A 390 -4.53 17.50 -21.15
CA THR A 390 -4.42 17.85 -19.73
C THR A 390 -4.18 16.59 -18.87
N LEU A 391 -4.78 15.46 -19.24
CA LEU A 391 -4.52 14.17 -18.60
C LEU A 391 -3.04 13.77 -18.65
N GLU A 392 -2.40 13.88 -19.81
CA GLU A 392 -0.96 13.60 -19.95
C GLU A 392 -0.11 14.58 -19.13
N GLU A 393 -0.46 15.88 -19.11
CA GLU A 393 0.24 16.87 -18.28
C GLU A 393 0.13 16.56 -16.78
N CYS A 394 -1.04 16.13 -16.30
CA CYS A 394 -1.21 15.69 -14.91
C CYS A 394 -0.37 14.44 -14.60
N LEU A 395 -0.37 13.45 -15.49
CA LEU A 395 0.44 12.23 -15.34
C LEU A 395 1.95 12.54 -15.35
N LEU A 396 2.38 13.51 -16.15
CA LEU A 396 3.76 13.96 -16.19
C LEU A 396 4.18 14.67 -14.89
N GLN A 397 3.29 15.46 -14.30
CA GLN A 397 3.54 16.10 -12.99
C GLN A 397 3.65 15.08 -11.86
N LEU A 398 2.94 13.95 -11.94
CA LEU A 398 3.05 12.87 -10.97
C LEU A 398 4.41 12.15 -11.05
N ARG A 399 5.17 12.24 -12.17
CA ARG A 399 6.46 11.51 -12.36
C ARG A 399 7.49 11.77 -11.28
N SER A 400 7.52 13.00 -10.74
CA SER A 400 8.46 13.33 -9.66
C SER A 400 8.13 12.62 -8.35
N SER A 401 6.91 12.12 -8.19
CA SER A 401 6.37 11.57 -6.95
C SER A 401 6.18 10.05 -7.01
N TYR A 402 6.49 9.40 -8.15
CA TYR A 402 6.20 7.98 -8.34
C TYR A 402 7.42 7.17 -8.79
N SER A 403 7.37 5.86 -8.56
CA SER A 403 8.40 4.92 -9.02
C SER A 403 8.17 4.45 -10.47
N PRO A 404 9.24 4.19 -11.26
CA PRO A 404 9.18 3.77 -12.67
C PRO A 404 8.19 2.63 -12.99
N TRP A 405 7.82 1.79 -12.02
CA TRP A 405 6.86 0.71 -12.27
C TRP A 405 5.45 1.20 -12.65
N TYR A 406 5.08 2.45 -12.31
CA TYR A 406 3.80 3.04 -12.74
C TYR A 406 3.72 3.33 -14.22
N ASP A 407 4.84 3.41 -14.95
CA ASP A 407 4.83 3.74 -16.38
C ASP A 407 3.92 2.77 -17.17
N ALA A 408 3.94 1.47 -16.80
CA ALA A 408 3.07 0.47 -17.40
C ALA A 408 1.56 0.67 -17.09
N MET A 409 1.22 1.24 -15.93
CA MET A 409 -0.17 1.62 -15.61
C MET A 409 -0.57 2.87 -16.40
N ILE A 410 0.31 3.86 -16.45
CA ILE A 410 0.09 5.15 -17.12
C ILE A 410 -0.16 4.94 -18.61
N ASP A 411 0.64 4.10 -19.27
CA ASP A 411 0.43 3.76 -20.69
C ASP A 411 -0.95 3.12 -20.92
N LYS A 412 -1.37 2.22 -20.03
CA LYS A 412 -2.70 1.60 -20.11
C LYS A 412 -3.82 2.61 -19.89
N VAL A 413 -3.67 3.55 -18.96
CA VAL A 413 -4.63 4.63 -18.71
C VAL A 413 -4.75 5.50 -19.96
N ILE A 414 -3.64 5.95 -20.56
CA ILE A 414 -3.67 6.79 -21.76
C ILE A 414 -4.37 6.07 -22.93
N VAL A 415 -4.01 4.82 -23.19
CA VAL A 415 -4.63 4.01 -24.28
C VAL A 415 -6.13 3.82 -24.04
N LEU A 416 -6.53 3.59 -22.79
CA LEU A 416 -7.95 3.43 -22.45
C LEU A 416 -8.72 4.75 -22.59
N CYS A 417 -8.13 5.89 -22.19
CA CYS A 417 -8.72 7.21 -22.43
C CYS A 417 -8.87 7.52 -23.93
N GLN A 418 -7.87 7.16 -24.74
CA GLN A 418 -7.93 7.29 -26.21
C GLN A 418 -9.08 6.45 -26.79
N SER A 419 -9.24 5.21 -26.31
CA SER A 419 -10.35 4.34 -26.70
C SER A 419 -11.70 4.94 -26.31
N ASN A 420 -11.85 5.38 -25.06
CA ASN A 420 -13.08 6.03 -24.59
C ASN A 420 -13.42 7.29 -25.40
N LYS A 421 -12.42 8.14 -25.68
CA LYS A 421 -12.61 9.33 -26.51
C LYS A 421 -13.03 8.98 -27.93
N LEU A 422 -12.45 7.94 -28.51
CA LEU A 422 -12.85 7.44 -29.82
C LEU A 422 -14.32 7.03 -29.83
N TRP A 423 -14.72 6.13 -28.94
CA TRP A 423 -16.06 5.52 -28.99
C TRP A 423 -17.17 6.40 -28.44
N LYS A 424 -16.93 7.14 -27.35
CA LYS A 424 -17.96 7.95 -26.69
C LYS A 424 -18.11 9.37 -27.26
N ARG A 425 -17.08 9.92 -27.93
CA ARG A 425 -17.12 11.30 -28.45
C ARG A 425 -16.88 11.43 -29.94
N ILE A 426 -15.92 10.72 -30.51
CA ILE A 426 -15.56 10.90 -31.92
C ILE A 426 -16.49 10.09 -32.83
N ALA A 427 -16.57 8.77 -32.65
CA ALA A 427 -17.39 7.89 -33.49
C ALA A 427 -18.87 8.33 -33.59
N PRO A 428 -19.54 8.80 -32.51
CA PRO A 428 -20.92 9.27 -32.60
C PRO A 428 -21.06 10.62 -33.34
N ALA A 429 -20.00 11.41 -33.41
CA ALA A 429 -20.02 12.76 -34.00
C ALA A 429 -19.70 12.76 -35.51
N TYR A 430 -19.16 11.66 -36.05
CA TYR A 430 -18.72 11.57 -37.44
C TYR A 430 -19.26 10.30 -38.09
N SER A 431 -19.89 10.42 -39.27
CA SER A 431 -20.20 9.25 -40.11
C SER A 431 -18.99 8.73 -40.88
N CYS A 432 -18.03 9.62 -41.16
CA CYS A 432 -16.78 9.31 -41.85
C CYS A 432 -15.68 10.28 -41.38
N ILE A 433 -14.48 9.76 -41.10
CA ILE A 433 -13.32 10.56 -40.69
C ILE A 433 -12.04 10.00 -41.32
N ALA A 434 -11.13 10.89 -41.73
CA ALA A 434 -9.81 10.49 -42.19
C ALA A 434 -8.96 9.98 -41.02
N LEU A 435 -8.12 8.96 -41.25
CA LEU A 435 -7.22 8.42 -40.23
C LEU A 435 -6.31 9.51 -39.64
N GLN A 436 -5.84 10.44 -40.47
CA GLN A 436 -4.97 11.53 -40.02
C GLN A 436 -5.68 12.52 -39.07
N ASP A 437 -6.95 12.83 -39.33
CA ASP A 437 -7.75 13.69 -38.45
C ASP A 437 -8.05 12.97 -37.14
N LEU A 438 -8.30 11.65 -37.22
CA LEU A 438 -8.52 10.83 -36.03
C LEU A 438 -7.26 10.73 -35.16
N ILE A 439 -6.09 10.50 -35.78
CA ILE A 439 -4.79 10.57 -35.11
C ILE A 439 -4.64 11.92 -34.40
N THR A 440 -4.92 13.02 -35.09
CA THR A 440 -4.79 14.38 -34.52
C THR A 440 -5.70 14.59 -33.30
N LYS A 441 -6.92 14.05 -33.32
CA LYS A 441 -7.87 14.14 -32.20
C LYS A 441 -7.52 13.24 -31.00
N LEU A 442 -6.81 12.13 -31.24
CA LEU A 442 -6.37 11.17 -30.22
C LEU A 442 -4.91 11.38 -29.77
N LYS A 443 -4.21 12.35 -30.36
CA LYS A 443 -2.81 12.64 -30.07
C LYS A 443 -2.65 13.27 -28.69
N THR A 444 -1.61 12.88 -27.97
CA THR A 444 -1.13 13.54 -26.75
C THR A 444 0.05 14.48 -27.07
N LYS A 445 0.46 15.34 -26.14
CA LYS A 445 1.46 16.38 -26.37
C LYS A 445 2.85 15.79 -26.62
N ASN A 446 3.32 14.86 -25.78
CA ASN A 446 4.76 14.58 -25.67
C ASN A 446 5.19 13.11 -25.52
N THR A 447 4.40 12.20 -24.93
CA THR A 447 4.93 10.89 -24.47
C THR A 447 4.42 9.67 -25.24
N ILE A 448 3.15 9.64 -25.66
CA ILE A 448 2.60 8.54 -26.46
C ILE A 448 2.03 9.09 -27.76
N THR A 449 2.89 9.25 -28.76
CA THR A 449 2.48 9.76 -30.07
C THR A 449 1.64 8.72 -30.79
N MET A 450 0.31 8.91 -30.84
CA MET A 450 -0.60 8.12 -31.67
C MET A 450 -0.10 8.14 -33.11
N ASN A 451 0.49 7.04 -33.57
CA ASN A 451 0.87 6.85 -34.97
C ASN A 451 -0.18 6.00 -35.68
N ARG A 452 -0.05 5.87 -37.01
CA ARG A 452 -0.99 5.08 -37.81
C ARG A 452 -1.13 3.65 -37.31
N ASP A 453 -0.02 2.99 -37.01
CA ASP A 453 0.00 1.58 -36.59
C ASP A 453 -0.65 1.37 -35.22
N GLN A 454 -0.47 2.32 -34.30
CA GLN A 454 -1.11 2.33 -33.00
C GLN A 454 -2.62 2.56 -33.11
N LEU A 455 -3.05 3.49 -33.98
CA LEU A 455 -4.47 3.69 -34.26
C LEU A 455 -5.10 2.42 -34.84
N LEU A 456 -4.44 1.80 -35.83
CA LEU A 456 -4.88 0.53 -36.40
C LEU A 456 -4.91 -0.58 -35.35
N THR A 457 -3.91 -0.64 -34.47
CA THR A 457 -3.88 -1.59 -33.36
C THR A 457 -5.04 -1.37 -32.39
N LEU A 458 -5.37 -0.12 -32.07
CA LEU A 458 -6.50 0.22 -31.19
C LEU A 458 -7.82 -0.23 -31.81
N LEU A 459 -8.02 0.05 -33.10
CA LEU A 459 -9.19 -0.39 -33.87
C LEU A 459 -9.28 -1.92 -33.95
N MET A 460 -8.19 -2.59 -34.34
CA MET A 460 -8.18 -4.06 -34.42
C MET A 460 -8.40 -4.71 -33.05
N LYS A 461 -7.88 -4.13 -31.97
CA LYS A 461 -8.14 -4.59 -30.61
C LYS A 461 -9.60 -4.40 -30.20
N SER A 462 -10.25 -3.31 -30.61
CA SER A 462 -11.67 -3.10 -30.31
C SER A 462 -12.56 -4.12 -31.01
N ILE A 463 -12.16 -4.59 -32.20
CA ILE A 463 -12.79 -5.72 -32.89
C ILE A 463 -12.55 -7.01 -32.13
N ALA A 464 -11.29 -7.35 -31.86
CA ALA A 464 -10.92 -8.64 -31.29
C ALA A 464 -11.47 -8.85 -29.87
N LYS A 465 -11.69 -7.77 -29.13
CA LYS A 465 -12.23 -7.80 -27.77
C LYS A 465 -13.72 -7.44 -27.69
N ASP A 466 -14.36 -7.18 -28.82
CA ASP A 466 -15.76 -6.72 -28.91
C ASP A 466 -16.04 -5.51 -27.99
N THR A 467 -15.13 -4.53 -27.97
CA THR A 467 -15.25 -3.32 -27.13
C THR A 467 -15.66 -2.08 -27.92
N ALA A 468 -15.98 -2.23 -29.21
CA ALA A 468 -16.45 -1.12 -30.03
C ALA A 468 -17.93 -0.85 -29.71
N GLU A 469 -18.26 0.36 -29.28
CA GLU A 469 -19.66 0.75 -29.01
C GLU A 469 -20.49 0.94 -30.30
N LEU A 470 -19.81 1.09 -31.44
CA LEU A 470 -20.42 1.34 -32.75
C LEU A 470 -19.75 0.47 -33.82
N TYR A 471 -20.55 0.02 -34.78
CA TYR A 471 -20.04 -0.65 -35.97
C TYR A 471 -19.24 0.33 -36.83
N TYR A 472 -18.15 -0.16 -37.41
CA TYR A 472 -17.31 0.65 -38.27
C TYR A 472 -16.66 -0.16 -39.39
N LYS A 473 -16.30 0.53 -40.47
CA LYS A 473 -15.56 0.00 -41.61
C LYS A 473 -14.29 0.81 -41.83
N LEU A 474 -13.17 0.11 -41.98
CA LEU A 474 -11.87 0.69 -42.25
C LEU A 474 -11.52 0.58 -43.74
N ASP A 475 -11.24 1.72 -44.39
CA ASP A 475 -10.67 1.78 -45.73
C ASP A 475 -9.18 2.14 -45.64
N LEU A 476 -8.33 1.13 -45.78
CA LEU A 476 -6.87 1.28 -45.74
C LEU A 476 -6.27 1.86 -47.03
N VAL A 477 -7.03 1.92 -48.13
CA VAL A 477 -6.56 2.46 -49.41
C VAL A 477 -6.74 3.97 -49.44
N GLN A 478 -7.88 4.44 -48.94
CA GLN A 478 -8.20 5.87 -48.89
C GLN A 478 -7.91 6.52 -47.53
N ASP A 479 -7.56 5.74 -46.51
CA ASP A 479 -7.30 6.20 -45.15
C ASP A 479 -8.52 6.84 -44.47
N TYR A 480 -9.67 6.19 -44.60
CA TYR A 480 -10.91 6.62 -43.95
C TYR A 480 -11.49 5.53 -43.05
N ILE A 481 -12.20 5.98 -42.02
CA ILE A 481 -13.06 5.14 -41.21
C ILE A 481 -14.48 5.63 -41.38
N TYR A 482 -15.40 4.70 -41.57
CA TYR A 482 -16.83 4.94 -41.63
C TYR A 482 -17.49 4.34 -40.39
N PHE A 483 -18.32 5.11 -39.69
CA PHE A 483 -19.06 4.67 -38.50
C PHE A 483 -20.56 4.61 -38.83
N GLY A 484 -21.26 3.61 -38.31
CA GLY A 484 -22.72 3.50 -38.46
C GLY A 484 -23.24 2.06 -38.49
N ASP A 485 -24.52 1.89 -38.14
CA ASP A 485 -25.21 0.60 -38.09
C ASP A 485 -25.31 -0.06 -39.46
N GLU A 486 -25.21 0.71 -40.55
CA GLU A 486 -25.18 0.17 -41.92
C GLU A 486 -23.97 -0.75 -42.18
N TYR A 487 -22.94 -0.70 -41.33
CA TYR A 487 -21.78 -1.57 -41.41
C TYR A 487 -21.90 -2.82 -40.53
N ALA A 488 -23.04 -3.01 -39.84
CA ALA A 488 -23.39 -4.26 -39.17
C ALA A 488 -23.73 -5.35 -40.20
N VAL A 489 -22.69 -5.92 -40.83
CA VAL A 489 -22.85 -6.99 -41.83
C VAL A 489 -22.41 -8.32 -41.21
N PRO A 490 -23.32 -9.28 -40.99
CA PRO A 490 -22.93 -10.62 -40.55
C PRO A 490 -22.13 -11.31 -41.66
N LEU A 491 -21.00 -11.93 -41.30
CA LEU A 491 -20.24 -12.78 -42.22
C LEU A 491 -21.16 -13.91 -42.70
N ARG A 492 -21.47 -13.93 -44.00
CA ARG A 492 -22.27 -15.02 -44.57
C ARG A 492 -21.40 -16.27 -44.60
N SER A 493 -21.96 -17.38 -44.12
CA SER A 493 -21.33 -18.70 -44.04
C SER A 493 -20.79 -19.23 -45.37
N GLU A 494 -21.21 -18.66 -46.50
CA GLU A 494 -20.71 -19.00 -47.83
C GLU A 494 -19.26 -18.51 -48.07
N GLU A 495 -18.78 -17.46 -47.38
CA GLU A 495 -17.43 -16.90 -47.53
C GLU A 495 -16.38 -17.59 -46.64
N LEU A 496 -16.81 -18.34 -45.61
CA LEU A 496 -15.95 -19.19 -44.77
C LEU A 496 -15.61 -20.53 -45.45
N SER A 497 -16.07 -20.77 -46.67
CA SER A 497 -15.77 -21.96 -47.47
C SER A 497 -14.38 -21.96 -48.13
N ILE A 498 -13.47 -21.07 -47.69
CA ILE A 498 -12.04 -21.25 -47.95
C ILE A 498 -11.52 -22.32 -46.97
N VAL A 499 -11.81 -23.57 -47.34
CA VAL A 499 -11.36 -24.79 -46.67
C VAL A 499 -9.85 -24.71 -46.46
N ASN A 500 -9.44 -24.61 -45.20
CA ASN A 500 -8.11 -24.99 -44.77
C ASN A 500 -7.96 -26.50 -45.04
N PRO A 501 -7.09 -26.98 -45.94
CA PRO A 501 -7.00 -28.41 -46.27
C PRO A 501 -6.49 -29.28 -45.11
N LEU A 502 -6.14 -28.68 -43.96
CA LEU A 502 -5.77 -29.37 -42.73
C LEU A 502 -6.95 -29.69 -41.79
N SER A 503 -8.12 -29.04 -41.95
CA SER A 503 -9.27 -29.28 -41.05
C SER A 503 -10.13 -30.48 -41.45
N GLN A 504 -9.93 -31.08 -42.63
CA GLN A 504 -10.64 -32.29 -43.05
C GLN A 504 -10.15 -33.60 -42.40
N LYS A 505 -9.15 -33.56 -41.52
CA LYS A 505 -8.62 -34.75 -40.82
C LYS A 505 -8.96 -34.86 -39.35
N MET A 506 -9.59 -33.86 -38.74
CA MET A 506 -10.13 -33.98 -37.38
C MET A 506 -11.65 -33.91 -37.43
N GLY A 507 -12.28 -34.92 -36.82
CA GLY A 507 -13.71 -35.18 -36.86
C GLY A 507 -14.55 -33.93 -36.62
N SER A 508 -15.53 -33.77 -37.49
CA SER A 508 -16.57 -32.76 -37.52
C SER A 508 -17.58 -32.93 -36.37
N GLU A 509 -17.17 -32.67 -35.12
CA GLU A 509 -18.09 -32.69 -33.97
C GLU A 509 -17.91 -31.55 -32.94
N ILE A 510 -17.08 -30.52 -33.17
CA ILE A 510 -16.91 -29.40 -32.22
C ILE A 510 -17.14 -28.01 -32.86
N ILE A 511 -17.98 -27.89 -33.89
CA ILE A 511 -18.41 -26.57 -34.40
C ILE A 511 -19.93 -26.51 -34.31
N GLY A 512 -20.42 -26.30 -33.10
CA GLY A 512 -21.82 -26.07 -32.80
C GLY A 512 -22.04 -24.62 -32.40
N LYS A 513 -22.90 -23.93 -33.19
CA LYS A 513 -23.56 -22.63 -32.95
C LYS A 513 -22.67 -21.37 -32.98
N ASP A 514 -22.84 -20.63 -34.07
CA ASP A 514 -22.87 -19.17 -34.13
C ASP A 514 -21.77 -18.43 -33.35
N GLU A 515 -20.50 -18.67 -33.68
CA GLU A 515 -19.41 -17.77 -33.30
C GLU A 515 -19.45 -16.51 -34.17
N TRP A 516 -19.88 -15.41 -33.56
CA TRP A 516 -19.91 -14.07 -34.12
C TRP A 516 -18.48 -13.53 -34.28
N LEU A 517 -17.80 -13.93 -35.35
CA LEU A 517 -16.61 -13.23 -35.84
C LEU A 517 -17.06 -12.02 -36.67
N CYS A 518 -17.40 -10.90 -36.03
CA CYS A 518 -17.79 -9.68 -36.73
C CYS A 518 -16.64 -8.69 -36.86
N ASN A 519 -16.65 -7.92 -37.95
CA ASN A 519 -16.05 -6.58 -38.17
C ASN A 519 -15.12 -6.41 -39.38
N VAL A 520 -15.02 -7.37 -40.30
CA VAL A 520 -14.41 -7.09 -41.62
C VAL A 520 -15.31 -7.63 -42.72
N ALA A 521 -16.17 -6.75 -43.24
CA ALA A 521 -16.90 -7.06 -44.47
C ALA A 521 -15.92 -7.06 -45.66
N ASN A 522 -15.90 -8.16 -46.40
CA ASN A 522 -15.32 -8.17 -47.75
C ASN A 522 -15.99 -7.09 -48.61
N TRP A 523 -15.20 -6.50 -49.50
CA TRP A 523 -15.63 -5.41 -50.37
C TRP A 523 -16.78 -5.85 -51.29
N GLU A 524 -18.02 -5.60 -50.87
CA GLU A 524 -19.09 -5.36 -51.83
C GLU A 524 -19.16 -3.86 -52.13
N LYS A 525 -19.13 -3.51 -53.42
CA LYS A 525 -19.38 -2.13 -53.88
C LYS A 525 -20.60 -1.59 -53.13
N PRO A 526 -20.53 -0.39 -52.53
CA PRO A 526 -21.69 0.19 -51.87
C PRO A 526 -22.85 0.24 -52.87
N LYS A 527 -23.95 -0.45 -52.53
CA LYS A 527 -25.22 -0.23 -53.21
C LYS A 527 -25.63 1.20 -52.86
N VAL A 528 -25.51 2.08 -53.85
CA VAL A 528 -25.94 3.47 -53.82
C VAL A 528 -27.29 3.56 -53.09
N PRO A 529 -27.44 4.40 -52.05
CA PRO A 529 -28.74 4.68 -51.47
C PRO A 529 -29.66 5.17 -52.58
N LYS A 530 -30.79 4.49 -52.80
CA LYS A 530 -31.82 4.94 -53.73
C LYS A 530 -32.32 6.31 -53.27
N LYS A 531 -31.82 7.37 -53.91
CA LYS A 531 -32.54 8.55 -54.44
C LYS A 531 -31.72 9.84 -54.48
N ILE A 532 -30.39 9.81 -54.36
CA ILE A 532 -29.55 10.95 -54.73
C ILE A 532 -28.31 10.39 -55.44
N SER A 533 -28.07 10.82 -56.67
CA SER A 533 -26.91 10.40 -57.45
C SER A 533 -25.61 10.84 -56.77
N ALA A 534 -24.51 10.12 -56.99
CA ALA A 534 -23.21 10.48 -56.42
C ALA A 534 -22.76 11.91 -56.78
N ILE A 535 -23.24 12.43 -57.91
CA ILE A 535 -23.00 13.81 -58.36
C ILE A 535 -23.79 14.79 -57.48
N GLU A 536 -25.08 14.54 -57.26
CA GLU A 536 -25.92 15.37 -56.39
C GLU A 536 -25.46 15.33 -54.93
N PHE A 537 -24.92 14.20 -54.43
CA PHE A 537 -24.32 14.13 -53.10
C PHE A 537 -23.03 14.98 -53.00
N MET A 538 -22.18 14.93 -54.02
CA MET A 538 -20.96 15.74 -54.07
C MET A 538 -21.26 17.23 -54.26
N ASP A 539 -22.31 17.56 -55.00
CA ASP A 539 -22.80 18.93 -55.15
C ASP A 539 -23.45 19.44 -53.86
N HIS A 540 -24.16 18.58 -53.12
CA HIS A 540 -24.69 18.90 -51.79
C HIS A 540 -23.57 19.09 -50.74
N MET A 541 -22.50 18.29 -50.80
CA MET A 541 -21.30 18.45 -49.95
C MET A 541 -20.52 19.73 -50.31
N LYS A 542 -20.43 20.09 -51.59
CA LYS A 542 -19.85 21.36 -52.05
C LYS A 542 -20.70 22.56 -51.64
N ALA A 543 -22.01 22.48 -51.80
CA ALA A 543 -22.94 23.53 -51.39
C ALA A 543 -22.89 23.75 -49.87
N ASN A 544 -22.83 22.67 -49.07
CA ASN A 544 -22.66 22.77 -47.62
C ASN A 544 -21.29 23.31 -47.20
N ARG A 545 -20.20 22.94 -47.89
CA ARG A 545 -18.87 23.54 -47.64
C ARG A 545 -18.83 25.04 -47.96
N MET A 546 -19.55 25.47 -49.01
CA MET A 546 -19.67 26.90 -49.34
C MET A 546 -20.57 27.64 -48.34
N ALA A 547 -21.64 27.01 -47.85
CA ALA A 547 -22.50 27.58 -46.81
C ALA A 547 -21.78 27.72 -45.45
N ILE A 548 -20.95 26.72 -45.07
CA ILE A 548 -20.17 26.75 -43.83
C ILE A 548 -19.03 27.78 -43.93
N SER A 549 -18.38 27.91 -45.09
CA SER A 549 -17.34 28.94 -45.31
C SER A 549 -17.90 30.37 -45.34
N GLN A 550 -19.22 30.54 -45.54
CA GLN A 550 -19.90 31.84 -45.47
C GLN A 550 -20.48 32.15 -44.08
N MET A 551 -20.64 31.15 -43.20
CA MET A 551 -21.15 31.34 -41.82
C MET A 551 -20.04 31.63 -40.79
N ASP A 552 -18.77 31.42 -41.12
CA ASP A 552 -17.62 31.78 -40.26
C ASP A 552 -17.28 33.28 -40.24
N LEU A 553 -18.13 34.12 -40.83
CA LEU A 553 -17.99 35.59 -40.84
C LEU A 553 -19.02 36.35 -40.00
N ASP A 554 -20.03 35.71 -39.42
CA ASP A 554 -20.97 36.38 -38.52
C ASP A 554 -21.23 35.55 -37.25
N HIS A 555 -20.38 35.77 -36.23
CA HIS A 555 -20.73 35.45 -34.86
C HIS A 555 -21.77 36.46 -34.34
N GLN A 556 -22.99 36.00 -34.06
CA GLN A 556 -23.73 36.16 -32.79
C GLN A 556 -25.25 35.95 -32.96
N GLN A 557 -25.81 35.12 -32.08
CA GLN A 557 -27.22 34.84 -31.78
C GLN A 557 -27.97 33.74 -32.59
N PRO A 558 -28.74 32.87 -31.88
CA PRO A 558 -29.55 31.84 -32.53
C PRO A 558 -30.80 32.50 -33.13
N THR A 559 -30.85 32.61 -34.45
CA THR A 559 -32.05 33.09 -35.16
C THR A 559 -33.05 31.96 -35.43
N ILE A 560 -34.32 32.36 -35.59
CA ILE A 560 -35.53 31.58 -35.89
C ILE A 560 -35.32 30.49 -36.97
N SER A 561 -34.33 30.67 -37.85
CA SER A 561 -33.91 29.69 -38.85
C SER A 561 -33.44 28.35 -38.26
N SER A 562 -32.77 28.35 -37.10
CA SER A 562 -32.36 27.12 -36.39
C SER A 562 -33.56 26.34 -35.82
N PHE A 563 -34.63 27.04 -35.47
CA PHE A 563 -35.87 26.46 -34.98
C PHE A 563 -36.72 25.89 -36.11
N LEU A 564 -36.76 26.56 -37.27
CA LEU A 564 -37.42 26.07 -38.48
C LEU A 564 -36.71 24.83 -39.08
N LEU A 565 -35.38 24.76 -38.98
CA LEU A 565 -34.63 23.57 -39.41
C LEU A 565 -34.99 22.34 -38.56
N LYS A 566 -35.12 22.50 -37.22
CA LYS A 566 -35.58 21.44 -36.29
C LYS A 566 -37.05 21.03 -36.54
N LEU A 567 -37.92 21.95 -36.93
CA LEU A 567 -39.30 21.64 -37.28
C LEU A 567 -39.41 20.87 -38.61
N SER A 568 -38.55 21.17 -39.58
CA SER A 568 -38.53 20.48 -40.88
C SER A 568 -38.00 19.04 -40.80
N THR A 569 -37.04 18.78 -39.91
CA THR A 569 -36.53 17.42 -39.65
C THR A 569 -37.52 16.56 -38.86
N LEU A 570 -38.30 17.15 -37.95
CA LEU A 570 -39.39 16.44 -37.24
C LEU A 570 -40.57 16.08 -38.15
N THR A 571 -40.95 16.96 -39.08
CA THR A 571 -42.03 16.67 -40.04
C THR A 571 -41.64 15.62 -41.07
N TYR A 572 -40.36 15.56 -41.48
CA TYR A 572 -39.87 14.53 -42.39
C TYR A 572 -39.81 13.13 -41.72
N ALA A 573 -39.46 13.06 -40.43
CA ALA A 573 -39.44 11.82 -39.66
C ALA A 573 -40.85 11.22 -39.45
N GLN A 574 -41.88 12.06 -39.27
CA GLN A 574 -43.26 11.59 -39.13
C GLN A 574 -43.90 11.10 -40.43
N VAL A 575 -43.50 11.64 -41.58
CA VAL A 575 -43.99 11.18 -42.91
C VAL A 575 -43.27 9.91 -43.36
N ALA A 576 -42.03 9.68 -42.94
CA ALA A 576 -41.26 8.49 -43.29
C ALA A 576 -41.71 7.20 -42.54
N GLN A 577 -42.49 7.31 -41.47
CA GLN A 577 -42.94 6.16 -40.67
C GLN A 577 -44.31 5.58 -41.05
N ASN A 578 -45.04 6.15 -42.03
CA ASN A 578 -46.34 5.61 -42.47
C ASN A 578 -46.56 5.74 -44.00
N PRO A 579 -46.10 4.78 -44.82
CA PRO A 579 -46.36 4.80 -46.26
C PRO A 579 -47.73 4.20 -46.67
N SER A 580 -48.54 3.69 -45.74
CA SER A 580 -49.65 2.76 -46.05
C SER A 580 -51.05 3.19 -45.55
N SER A 581 -51.44 4.46 -45.68
CA SER A 581 -52.84 4.86 -45.38
C SER A 581 -53.50 5.88 -46.33
N LEU A 582 -52.90 6.20 -47.49
CA LEU A 582 -53.47 7.16 -48.45
C LEU A 582 -53.55 6.59 -49.88
N ALA A 583 -54.22 5.44 -50.03
CA ALA A 583 -54.72 4.97 -51.33
C ALA A 583 -55.86 3.92 -51.19
N SER A 584 -56.97 4.28 -50.54
CA SER A 584 -58.28 3.65 -50.79
C SER A 584 -59.42 4.48 -50.21
N THR A 585 -60.05 5.32 -51.03
CA THR A 585 -61.50 5.55 -51.17
C THR A 585 -61.75 6.82 -52.00
N THR A 586 -62.25 6.62 -53.23
CA THR A 586 -63.44 7.33 -53.68
C THR A 586 -64.60 7.06 -52.74
#